data_AF-A0A1V3RR89-F1
#
_entry.id   AF-A0A1V3RR89-F1
#
_cell.length_a   1.000
_cell.length_b   1.000
_cell.length_c   1.000
_cell.angle_alpha   90.00
_cell.angle_beta   90.00
_cell.angle_gamma   90.00
#
_symmetry.space_group_name_H-M   'P 1'
#
loop_
_entity.id
_entity.type
_entity.pdbx_description
1 polymer ?
#
loop_
_entity_poly.entity_id
_entity_poly.type
_entity_poly.pdbx_seq_one_letter_code
_entity_poly.pdbx_strand_id
1 'polypeptide(L)'
;QTRTLSLDKQVVSGDPYAAVGDVVVYNYVITNSGNVTLAGPFSVTDDKIAGIAAVNGPLVPGGSVTATGSYTITQTDLNNGSVTNVASASGNGVTSNT
;
A
#
# COMPACT_ATOMS: atom_id res chain seq x y z
N GLN A 1 -1.85 1.52 26.36
CA GLN A 1 -0.99 0.90 25.32
C GLN A 1 -1.56 1.30 23.97
N THR A 2 -0.73 1.76 23.02
CA THR A 2 -1.21 2.36 21.76
C THR A 2 -0.82 1.48 20.58
N ARG A 3 -1.83 0.96 19.89
CA ARG A 3 -1.68 0.16 18.67
C ARG A 3 -1.92 1.08 17.49
N THR A 4 -0.92 1.26 16.63
CA THR A 4 -1.02 2.18 15.50
C THR A 4 -0.25 1.60 14.33
N LEU A 5 -0.84 1.73 13.14
CA LEU A 5 -0.19 1.45 11.87
C LEU A 5 -0.07 2.75 11.08
N SER A 6 1.01 2.86 10.34
CA SER A 6 1.16 3.84 9.28
C SER A 6 1.42 3.09 7.97
N LEU A 7 0.84 3.62 6.90
CA LEU A 7 1.11 3.17 5.54
C LEU A 7 1.78 4.33 4.81
N ASP A 8 2.95 4.06 4.25
CA ASP A 8 3.59 4.91 3.26
C ASP A 8 3.50 4.23 1.89
N LYS A 9 2.92 4.94 0.92
CA LYS A 9 2.68 4.44 -0.44
C LYS A 9 3.54 5.25 -1.39
N GLN A 10 4.37 4.54 -2.16
CA GLN A 10 5.32 5.17 -3.07
C GLN A 10 5.26 4.53 -4.45
N VAL A 11 5.38 5.35 -5.49
CA VAL A 11 5.63 4.87 -6.85
C VAL A 11 7.08 4.43 -6.93
N VAL A 12 7.31 3.20 -7.37
CA VAL A 12 8.64 2.62 -7.59
C VAL A 12 9.09 2.85 -9.03
N SER A 13 8.18 2.68 -9.98
CA SER A 13 8.47 2.81 -11.41
C SER A 13 7.18 2.97 -12.23
N GLY A 14 7.31 3.45 -13.48
CA GLY A 14 6.20 3.55 -14.43
C GLY A 14 5.49 4.91 -14.45
N ASP A 15 5.98 5.88 -13.67
CA ASP A 15 5.55 7.29 -13.71
C ASP A 15 6.72 8.17 -14.20
N PRO A 16 6.51 9.09 -15.17
CA PRO A 16 5.27 9.34 -15.90
C PRO A 16 4.93 8.20 -16.87
N TYR A 17 3.64 7.92 -17.01
CA TYR A 17 3.07 7.03 -18.02
C TYR A 17 2.63 7.83 -19.26
N ALA A 18 2.65 7.21 -20.44
CA ALA A 18 2.38 7.87 -21.72
C ALA A 18 1.38 7.10 -22.61
N ALA A 19 1.14 5.81 -22.36
CA ALA A 19 0.28 4.97 -23.16
C ALA A 19 -0.65 4.09 -22.30
N VAL A 20 -1.76 3.65 -22.93
CA VAL A 20 -2.64 2.66 -22.32
C VAL A 20 -1.88 1.34 -22.25
N GLY A 21 -1.95 0.67 -21.10
CA GLY A 21 -1.20 -0.55 -20.85
C GLY A 21 0.14 -0.32 -20.16
N ASP A 22 0.58 0.92 -19.96
CA ASP A 22 1.73 1.21 -19.10
C ASP A 22 1.47 0.70 -17.68
N VAL A 23 2.50 0.19 -17.02
CA VAL A 23 2.38 -0.41 -15.69
C VAL A 23 3.12 0.44 -14.67
N VAL A 24 2.37 0.98 -13.71
CA VAL A 24 2.91 1.70 -12.56
C VAL A 24 3.04 0.74 -11.39
N VAL A 25 4.26 0.62 -10.85
CA VAL A 25 4.57 -0.25 -9.71
C VAL A 25 4.58 0.59 -8.44
N TYR A 26 3.90 0.12 -7.41
CA TYR A 26 3.77 0.75 -6.10
C TYR A 26 4.36 -0.14 -5.00
N ASN A 27 5.02 0.51 -4.04
CA ASN A 27 5.39 -0.07 -2.76
C ASN A 27 4.50 0.47 -1.65
N TYR A 28 4.11 -0.43 -0.76
CA TYR A 28 3.29 -0.17 0.42
C TYR A 28 4.10 -0.55 1.65
N VAL A 29 4.68 0.45 2.31
CA VAL A 29 5.47 0.26 3.53
C VAL A 29 4.54 0.39 4.73
N ILE A 30 4.22 -0.75 5.33
CA ILE A 30 3.39 -0.84 6.54
C ILE A 30 4.33 -0.78 7.74
N THR A 31 4.17 0.24 8.58
CA THR A 31 5.00 0.44 9.77
C THR A 31 4.14 0.40 11.03
N ASN A 32 4.60 -0.32 12.04
CA ASN A 32 4.03 -0.24 13.38
C ASN A 32 4.56 1.01 14.09
N SER A 33 3.79 2.10 14.01
CA SER A 33 4.08 3.36 14.68
C SER A 33 3.60 3.40 16.15
N GLY A 34 3.04 2.29 16.64
CA GLY A 34 2.63 2.13 18.03
C GLY A 34 3.75 1.64 18.96
N ASN A 35 3.38 1.32 20.21
CA ASN A 35 4.29 0.78 21.23
C ASN A 35 3.99 -0.67 21.61
N VAL A 36 3.29 -1.40 20.74
CA VAL A 36 2.92 -2.82 20.93
C VAL A 36 3.35 -3.62 19.73
N THR A 37 3.88 -4.82 19.95
CA THR A 37 4.03 -5.78 18.86
C THR A 37 2.66 -6.13 18.26
N LEU A 38 2.52 -5.95 16.96
CA LEU A 38 1.34 -6.32 16.18
C LEU A 38 1.62 -7.68 15.53
N ALA A 39 0.95 -8.75 15.97
CA ALA A 39 1.15 -10.11 15.48
C ALA A 39 0.88 -10.38 13.97
N GLY A 40 0.23 -9.45 13.26
CA GLY A 40 -0.24 -9.68 11.89
C GLY A 40 -1.43 -10.66 11.82
N PRO A 41 -1.78 -11.17 10.63
CA PRO A 41 -1.23 -10.75 9.33
C PRO A 41 -1.58 -9.30 9.00
N PHE A 42 -0.83 -8.69 8.09
CA PHE A 42 -1.10 -7.36 7.56
C PHE A 42 -1.53 -7.47 6.10
N SER A 43 -2.59 -6.74 5.74
CA SER A 43 -3.10 -6.67 4.37
C SER A 43 -3.17 -5.22 3.94
N VAL A 44 -2.95 -4.99 2.64
CA VAL A 44 -3.17 -3.70 2.00
C VAL A 44 -4.40 -3.82 1.11
N THR A 45 -5.33 -2.90 1.27
CA THR A 45 -6.47 -2.71 0.37
C THR A 45 -6.22 -1.45 -0.43
N ASP A 46 -6.41 -1.51 -1.73
CA ASP A 46 -6.20 -0.40 -2.67
C ASP A 46 -7.40 -0.33 -3.62
N ASP A 47 -7.85 0.88 -3.96
CA ASP A 47 -9.06 1.09 -4.79
C ASP A 47 -8.85 0.76 -6.28
N LYS A 48 -7.58 0.69 -6.72
CA LYS A 48 -7.18 0.42 -8.10
C LYS A 48 -6.46 -0.92 -8.26
N ILE A 49 -5.77 -1.39 -7.22
CA ILE A 49 -4.92 -2.57 -7.26
C ILE A 49 -5.51 -3.68 -6.38
N ALA A 50 -5.97 -4.74 -7.04
CA ALA A 50 -6.39 -5.97 -6.35
C ALA A 50 -5.21 -6.93 -6.16
N GLY A 51 -5.32 -7.82 -5.17
CA GLY A 51 -4.40 -8.94 -5.01
C GLY A 51 -3.04 -8.59 -4.40
N ILE A 52 -2.93 -7.46 -3.69
CA ILE A 52 -1.71 -7.15 -2.92
C ILE A 52 -1.52 -8.22 -1.86
N ALA A 53 -0.37 -8.89 -1.87
CA ALA A 53 -0.09 -10.01 -0.99
C ALA A 53 -0.12 -9.56 0.48
N ALA A 54 -0.80 -10.36 1.31
CA ALA A 54 -0.75 -10.18 2.76
C ALA A 54 0.67 -10.49 3.25
N VAL A 55 1.17 -9.67 4.17
CA VAL A 55 2.46 -9.88 4.82
C VAL A 55 2.24 -10.50 6.19
N ASN A 56 2.85 -11.65 6.40
CA ASN A 56 2.79 -12.38 7.66
C ASN A 56 3.97 -12.01 8.56
N GLY A 57 3.77 -12.22 9.86
CA GLY A 57 4.79 -12.04 10.88
C GLY A 57 4.51 -10.84 11.80
N PRO A 58 5.06 -10.85 13.02
CA PRO A 58 4.84 -9.78 13.96
C PRO A 58 5.64 -8.53 13.56
N LEU A 59 5.00 -7.36 13.61
CA LEU A 59 5.67 -6.07 13.61
C LEU A 59 5.90 -5.63 15.05
N VAL A 60 7.16 -5.65 15.50
CA VAL A 60 7.57 -4.96 16.74
C VAL A 60 7.39 -3.45 16.60
N PRO A 61 7.35 -2.67 17.70
CA PRO A 61 7.34 -1.21 17.62
C PRO A 61 8.48 -0.68 16.73
N GLY A 62 8.14 0.18 15.76
CA GLY A 62 9.08 0.71 14.76
C GLY A 62 9.43 -0.27 13.62
N GLY A 63 8.99 -1.53 13.69
CA GLY A 63 9.18 -2.49 12.62
C GLY A 63 8.29 -2.17 11.42
N SER A 64 8.78 -2.50 10.22
CA SER A 64 8.06 -2.33 8.96
C SER A 64 8.09 -3.58 8.09
N VAL A 65 7.10 -3.69 7.21
CA VAL A 65 7.01 -4.68 6.14
C VAL A 65 6.59 -3.98 4.86
N THR A 66 7.01 -4.53 3.72
CA THR A 66 6.68 -3.97 2.41
C THR A 66 5.83 -4.95 1.62
N ALA A 67 4.72 -4.46 1.10
CA ALA A 67 3.95 -5.14 0.05
C ALA A 67 4.12 -4.39 -1.27
N THR A 68 3.98 -5.10 -2.38
CA THR A 68 4.10 -4.53 -3.73
C THR A 68 2.82 -4.74 -4.50
N GLY A 69 2.42 -3.75 -5.29
CA GLY A 69 1.26 -3.83 -6.18
C GLY A 69 1.54 -3.09 -7.48
N SER A 70 0.86 -3.50 -8.55
CA SER A 70 1.02 -2.88 -9.87
C SER A 70 -0.33 -2.47 -10.42
N TYR A 71 -0.41 -1.27 -10.97
CA TYR A 71 -1.59 -0.76 -11.67
C TYR A 71 -1.28 -0.59 -13.15
N THR A 72 -2.20 -1.02 -14.01
CA THR A 72 -2.11 -0.83 -15.46
C THR A 72 -2.94 0.38 -15.87
N ILE A 73 -2.30 1.33 -16.55
CA ILE A 73 -2.91 2.58 -17.00
C ILE A 73 -4.00 2.31 -18.03
N THR A 74 -5.17 2.88 -17.78
CA THR A 74 -6.32 2.80 -18.69
C THR A 74 -6.42 4.04 -19.59
N GLN A 75 -7.26 3.97 -20.63
CA GLN A 75 -7.52 5.13 -21.48
C GLN A 75 -8.16 6.29 -20.70
N THR A 76 -8.99 5.98 -19.70
CA THR A 76 -9.60 6.99 -18.82
C THR A 76 -8.55 7.73 -18.02
N ASP A 77 -7.54 7.03 -17.52
CA ASP A 77 -6.44 7.60 -16.74
C ASP A 77 -5.59 8.56 -17.58
N LEU A 78 -5.28 8.18 -18.83
CA LEU A 78 -4.59 9.06 -19.77
C LEU A 78 -5.42 10.29 -20.13
N ASN A 79 -6.73 10.12 -20.37
CA ASN A 79 -7.62 11.23 -20.69
C ASN A 79 -7.76 12.21 -19.51
N ASN A 80 -7.72 11.70 -18.27
CA ASN A 80 -7.74 12.50 -17.05
C ASN A 80 -6.37 13.14 -16.73
N GLY A 81 -5.29 12.65 -17.34
CA GLY A 81 -3.92 13.11 -17.10
C GLY A 81 -3.37 12.80 -15.70
N SER A 82 -4.11 12.05 -14.88
CA SER A 82 -3.71 11.68 -13.52
C SER A 82 -4.45 10.41 -13.07
N VAL A 83 -3.82 9.65 -12.18
CA VAL A 83 -4.43 8.51 -11.48
C VAL A 83 -4.44 8.80 -9.99
N THR A 84 -5.64 8.94 -9.42
CA THR A 84 -5.80 8.91 -7.96
C THR A 84 -5.84 7.45 -7.53
N ASN A 85 -4.86 7.06 -6.72
CA ASN A 85 -4.74 5.69 -6.22
C ASN A 85 -4.60 5.71 -4.70
N VAL A 86 -5.61 5.19 -4.00
CA VAL A 86 -5.79 5.28 -2.55
C VAL A 86 -5.66 3.90 -1.93
N ALA A 87 -4.82 3.78 -0.90
CA ALA A 87 -4.60 2.51 -0.20
C ALA A 87 -4.67 2.65 1.31
N SER A 88 -5.03 1.56 1.98
CA SER A 88 -5.03 1.47 3.44
C SER A 88 -4.52 0.10 3.86
N ALA A 89 -3.67 0.07 4.88
CA ALA A 89 -3.18 -1.15 5.49
C ALA A 89 -4.01 -1.49 6.74
N SER A 90 -4.26 -2.77 6.95
CA SER A 90 -4.93 -3.25 8.16
C SER A 90 -4.22 -4.49 8.70
N GLY A 91 -4.27 -4.67 10.02
CA GLY A 91 -3.72 -5.85 10.66
C GLY A 91 -3.91 -5.83 12.16
N ASN A 92 -4.23 -6.99 12.74
CA ASN A 92 -4.38 -7.17 14.18
C ASN A 92 -5.27 -6.11 14.86
N GLY A 93 -6.41 -5.80 14.23
CA GLY A 93 -7.45 -4.90 14.72
C GLY A 93 -7.16 -3.40 14.57
N VAL A 94 -6.10 -3.02 13.86
CA VAL A 94 -5.78 -1.62 13.55
C VAL A 94 -5.73 -1.38 12.05
N THR A 95 -6.08 -0.15 11.65
CA THR A 95 -6.05 0.33 10.26
C THR A 95 -5.10 1.53 10.19
N SER A 96 -4.33 1.64 9.11
CA SER A 96 -3.43 2.77 8.87
C SER A 96 -4.20 4.03 8.47
N ASN A 97 -3.46 5.12 8.36
CA ASN A 97 -3.90 6.27 7.56
C ASN A 97 -4.14 5.84 6.10
N THR A 98 -5.01 6.60 5.44
CA THR A 98 -5.33 6.51 4.01
C THR A 98 -4.61 7.60 3.25
#